data_AF-A0A4Q0ZYG5-F1
#
_entry.id   AF-A0A4Q0ZYG5-F1
#
_cell.length_a   1.000
_cell.length_b   1.000
_cell.length_c   1.000
_cell.angle_alpha   90.00
_cell.angle_beta   90.00
_cell.angle_gamma   90.00
#
_symmetry.space_group_name_H-M   'P 1'
#
loop_
_entity.id
_entity.type
_entity.pdbx_description
1 polymer ?
#
loop_
_entity_poly.entity_id
_entity_poly.type
_entity_poly.pdbx_seq_one_letter_code
_entity_poly.pdbx_strand_id
1 'polypeptide(L)'
;MKKIICIFFLFFNTTIYANSELYESDLYYLEKNEVLLYKILNWWSTKSQENSIEFCFNNLRVRSNKTLNLNYDKQTKILKIYLKEKFADLISVFENKNTYLKTDYINRSYFKNLKSENIKRIDMISLNNISFSEYKKIKSMKKSIAFELEGKVAGLLAYTGKLSFHKAGDFLRTCPNNSNEKFDISFKLLNINTKEILIKYTESSSF
;
A
#
# COMPACT_ATOMS: atom_id res chain seq x y z
N MET A 1 17.01 51.52 -17.56
CA MET A 1 17.50 50.12 -17.65
C MET A 1 17.36 49.29 -16.36
N LYS A 2 17.34 49.86 -15.14
CA LYS A 2 17.21 49.06 -13.90
C LYS A 2 15.84 48.41 -13.63
N LYS A 3 14.73 48.90 -14.23
CA LYS A 3 13.38 48.36 -13.99
C LYS A 3 13.03 47.08 -14.77
N ILE A 4 13.73 46.79 -15.87
CA ILE A 4 13.44 45.62 -16.72
C ILE A 4 14.07 44.33 -16.14
N ILE A 5 15.15 44.46 -15.38
CA ILE A 5 15.88 43.32 -14.78
C ILE A 5 15.08 42.66 -13.64
N CYS A 6 14.26 43.41 -12.91
CA CYS A 6 13.43 42.85 -11.83
C CYS A 6 12.28 41.97 -12.35
N ILE A 7 11.76 42.24 -13.56
CA ILE A 7 10.66 41.45 -14.13
C ILE A 7 11.16 40.07 -14.56
N PHE A 8 12.40 39.97 -15.06
CA PHE A 8 12.99 38.67 -15.43
C PHE A 8 13.19 37.73 -14.23
N PHE A 9 13.49 38.26 -13.04
CA PHE A 9 13.64 37.44 -11.82
C PHE A 9 12.32 36.94 -11.23
N LEU A 10 11.20 37.61 -11.52
CA LEU A 10 9.87 37.19 -11.07
C LEU A 10 9.31 36.03 -11.90
N PHE A 11 9.61 35.95 -13.19
CA PHE A 11 9.12 34.88 -14.07
C PHE A 11 9.96 33.60 -14.06
N PHE A 12 11.23 33.66 -13.65
CA PHE A 12 12.09 32.45 -13.58
C PHE A 12 11.96 31.66 -12.27
N ASN A 13 11.29 32.18 -11.24
CA ASN A 13 11.14 31.47 -9.96
C ASN A 13 9.83 30.67 -9.81
N THR A 14 8.84 30.87 -10.69
CA THR A 14 7.55 30.16 -10.55
C THR A 14 7.55 28.77 -11.17
N THR A 15 8.57 28.41 -11.96
CA THR A 15 8.66 27.09 -12.62
C THR A 15 9.49 26.06 -11.86
N ILE A 16 10.21 26.44 -10.81
CA ILE A 16 11.14 25.54 -10.11
C ILE A 16 10.47 24.76 -8.95
N TYR A 17 9.30 25.19 -8.46
CA TYR A 17 8.62 24.54 -7.33
C TYR A 17 7.39 23.67 -7.69
N ALA A 18 7.12 23.43 -8.98
CA ALA A 18 6.03 22.55 -9.39
C ALA A 18 6.46 21.07 -9.58
N ASN A 19 7.72 20.72 -9.31
CA ASN A 19 8.27 19.38 -9.55
C ASN A 19 8.59 18.66 -8.23
N SER A 20 7.62 17.92 -7.68
CA SER A 20 7.82 16.53 -7.19
C SER A 20 6.69 15.99 -6.32
N GLU A 21 5.89 16.83 -5.65
CA GLU A 21 4.86 16.34 -4.71
C GLU A 21 3.53 15.94 -5.38
N LEU A 22 3.26 16.41 -6.60
CA LEU A 22 2.02 16.12 -7.35
C LEU A 22 1.86 14.67 -7.84
N TYR A 23 2.88 13.80 -7.68
CA TYR A 23 2.87 12.41 -8.15
C TYR A 23 2.97 11.36 -7.03
N GLU A 24 3.07 11.77 -5.77
CA GLU A 24 3.05 10.84 -4.64
C GLU A 24 1.62 10.40 -4.37
N SER A 25 1.25 9.20 -4.85
CA SER A 25 -0.08 8.63 -4.67
C SER A 25 -0.04 7.11 -4.58
N ASP A 26 -1.17 6.49 -4.30
CA ASP A 26 -1.33 5.05 -4.39
C ASP A 26 -1.84 4.70 -5.79
N LEU A 27 -1.11 3.83 -6.49
CA LEU A 27 -1.43 3.36 -7.84
C LEU A 27 -2.19 2.04 -7.74
N TYR A 28 -3.38 1.99 -8.30
CA TYR A 28 -4.26 0.83 -8.26
C TYR A 28 -4.26 0.09 -9.58
N TYR A 29 -4.23 -1.24 -9.52
CA TYR A 29 -4.17 -2.11 -10.68
C TYR A 29 -5.23 -3.19 -10.59
N LEU A 30 -6.08 -3.28 -11.60
CA LEU A 30 -6.86 -4.48 -11.87
C LEU A 30 -6.10 -5.31 -12.90
N GLU A 31 -5.67 -6.49 -12.49
CA GLU A 31 -4.75 -7.33 -13.25
C GLU A 31 -3.44 -6.58 -13.62
N LYS A 32 -3.29 -6.17 -14.88
CA LYS A 32 -2.13 -5.45 -15.41
C LYS A 32 -2.41 -3.97 -15.69
N ASN A 33 -3.67 -3.54 -15.62
CA ASN A 33 -4.08 -2.21 -16.01
C ASN A 33 -4.15 -1.29 -14.79
N GLU A 34 -3.51 -0.13 -14.87
CA GLU A 34 -3.67 0.92 -13.86
C GLU A 34 -5.07 1.53 -13.98
N VAL A 35 -5.74 1.73 -12.84
CA VAL A 35 -7.12 2.20 -12.79
C VAL A 35 -7.29 3.33 -11.77
N LEU A 36 -8.25 4.21 -12.03
CA LEU A 36 -8.70 5.19 -11.06
C LEU A 36 -9.74 4.55 -10.14
N LEU A 37 -9.30 3.94 -9.05
CA LEU A 37 -10.18 3.14 -8.18
C LEU A 37 -11.42 3.92 -7.71
N TYR A 38 -11.31 5.20 -7.39
CA TYR A 38 -12.47 6.01 -6.98
C TYR A 38 -13.56 6.07 -8.06
N LYS A 39 -13.21 6.06 -9.35
CA LYS A 39 -14.20 6.03 -10.44
C LYS A 39 -14.95 4.70 -10.46
N ILE A 40 -14.24 3.60 -10.23
CA ILE A 40 -14.83 2.26 -10.12
C ILE A 40 -15.80 2.19 -8.94
N LEU A 41 -15.39 2.70 -7.76
CA LEU A 41 -16.24 2.71 -6.57
C LEU A 41 -17.51 3.54 -6.79
N ASN A 42 -17.37 4.74 -7.36
CA ASN A 42 -18.51 5.59 -7.67
C ASN A 42 -19.46 4.92 -8.67
N TRP A 43 -18.95 4.32 -9.74
CA TRP A 43 -19.77 3.60 -10.71
C TRP A 43 -20.52 2.43 -10.08
N TRP A 44 -19.83 1.62 -9.28
CA TRP A 44 -20.40 0.41 -8.66
C TRP A 44 -21.44 0.73 -7.58
N SER A 45 -21.33 1.90 -6.95
CA SER A 45 -22.30 2.36 -5.95
C SER A 45 -23.66 2.78 -6.55
N THR A 46 -23.77 2.95 -7.87
CA THR A 46 -25.01 3.41 -8.50
C THR A 46 -26.12 2.35 -8.45
N LYS A 47 -27.39 2.80 -8.48
CA LYS A 47 -28.57 1.91 -8.49
C LYS A 47 -28.64 1.06 -9.76
N SER A 48 -28.24 1.61 -10.90
CA SER A 48 -28.20 0.89 -12.18
C SER A 48 -27.26 -0.32 -12.19
N GLN A 49 -26.32 -0.39 -11.25
CA GLN A 49 -25.30 -1.44 -11.17
C GLN A 49 -25.48 -2.34 -9.94
N GLU A 50 -26.67 -2.37 -9.35
CA GLU A 50 -26.94 -3.11 -8.09
C GLU A 50 -26.61 -4.60 -8.17
N ASN A 51 -26.80 -5.22 -9.34
CA ASN A 51 -26.50 -6.63 -9.58
C ASN A 51 -25.15 -6.87 -10.26
N SER A 52 -24.32 -5.82 -10.43
CA SER A 52 -23.02 -5.97 -11.08
C SER A 52 -22.05 -6.73 -10.19
N ILE A 53 -21.48 -7.80 -10.74
CA ILE A 53 -20.45 -8.64 -10.13
C ILE A 53 -19.10 -8.51 -10.85
N GLU A 54 -18.96 -7.53 -11.75
CA GLU A 54 -17.80 -7.39 -12.64
C GLU A 54 -16.46 -7.35 -11.91
N PHE A 55 -16.42 -6.71 -10.73
CA PHE A 55 -15.21 -6.58 -9.94
C PHE A 55 -15.01 -7.67 -8.90
N CYS A 56 -16.00 -8.55 -8.72
CA CYS A 56 -15.96 -9.56 -7.68
C CYS A 56 -14.87 -10.59 -7.92
N PHE A 57 -14.14 -10.92 -6.85
CA PHE A 57 -13.05 -11.89 -6.84
C PHE A 57 -11.83 -11.55 -7.71
N ASN A 58 -11.87 -10.44 -8.45
CA ASN A 58 -10.71 -9.95 -9.17
C ASN A 58 -9.62 -9.55 -8.18
N ASN A 59 -8.37 -9.83 -8.53
CA ASN A 59 -7.23 -9.33 -7.77
C ASN A 59 -7.06 -7.84 -8.04
N LEU A 60 -7.14 -7.05 -6.98
CA LEU A 60 -6.78 -5.65 -6.99
C LEU A 60 -5.43 -5.51 -6.30
N ARG A 61 -4.46 -4.94 -7.01
CA ARG A 61 -3.15 -4.61 -6.46
C ARG A 61 -3.04 -3.11 -6.30
N VAL A 62 -2.57 -2.66 -5.14
CA VAL A 62 -2.23 -1.26 -4.90
C VAL A 62 -0.75 -1.15 -4.54
N ARG A 63 -0.06 -0.21 -5.15
CA ARG A 63 1.34 0.08 -4.86
C ARG A 63 1.48 1.54 -4.47
N SER A 64 2.21 1.82 -3.41
CA SER A 64 2.51 3.21 -3.06
C SER A 64 3.62 3.74 -3.95
N ASN A 65 3.39 4.90 -4.56
CA ASN A 65 4.43 5.72 -5.19
C ASN A 65 4.95 6.82 -4.25
N LYS A 66 4.50 6.82 -2.99
CA LYS A 66 4.88 7.80 -1.98
C LYS A 66 6.25 7.47 -1.39
N THR A 67 6.97 8.49 -0.94
CA THR A 67 8.28 8.28 -0.33
C THR A 67 8.14 7.66 1.06
N LEU A 68 8.64 6.44 1.24
CA LEU A 68 8.75 5.79 2.55
C LEU A 68 9.69 6.56 3.48
N ASN A 69 9.41 6.58 4.77
CA ASN A 69 10.28 7.11 5.81
C ASN A 69 10.88 5.97 6.61
N LEU A 70 12.11 6.19 7.08
CA LEU A 70 12.88 5.22 7.85
C LEU A 70 13.28 5.86 9.17
N ASN A 71 12.87 5.26 10.28
CA ASN A 71 13.34 5.63 11.61
C ASN A 71 14.04 4.44 12.24
N TYR A 72 15.33 4.59 12.58
CA TYR A 72 16.13 3.52 13.16
C TYR A 72 16.65 3.92 14.52
N ASP A 73 16.31 3.11 15.52
CA ASP A 73 16.86 3.21 16.86
C ASP A 73 18.04 2.24 17.01
N LYS A 74 19.22 2.80 17.28
CA LYS A 74 20.46 2.04 17.46
C LYS A 74 20.49 1.22 18.74
N GLN A 75 19.85 1.69 19.81
CA GLN A 75 19.86 1.03 21.12
C GLN A 75 18.93 -0.19 21.09
N THR A 76 17.70 0.01 20.61
CA THR A 76 16.70 -1.07 20.54
C THR A 76 16.84 -1.94 19.28
N LYS A 77 17.63 -1.49 18.29
CA LYS A 77 17.82 -2.15 16.98
C LYS A 77 16.50 -2.31 16.22
N ILE A 78 15.61 -1.33 16.36
CA ILE A 78 14.30 -1.30 15.72
C ILE A 78 14.34 -0.37 14.51
N LEU A 79 13.96 -0.88 13.35
CA LEU A 79 13.74 -0.11 12.12
C LEU A 79 12.23 0.01 11.87
N LYS A 80 11.71 1.24 11.93
CA LYS A 80 10.36 1.56 11.47
C LYS A 80 10.41 2.04 10.03
N ILE A 81 9.59 1.44 9.17
CA ILE A 81 9.39 1.85 7.78
C ILE A 81 7.93 2.25 7.66
N TYR A 82 7.65 3.49 7.22
CA TYR A 82 6.29 4.03 7.24
C TYR A 82 6.06 5.08 6.16
N LEU A 83 4.81 5.31 5.80
CA LEU A 83 4.38 6.45 5.00
C LEU A 83 3.88 7.58 5.91
N LYS A 84 4.12 8.84 5.53
CA LYS A 84 3.54 10.00 6.25
C LYS A 84 2.04 10.03 6.08
N GLU A 85 1.60 9.79 4.86
CA GLU A 85 0.20 9.66 4.49
C GLU A 85 -0.24 8.20 4.63
N LYS A 86 -1.55 8.00 4.72
CA LYS A 86 -2.11 6.65 4.76
C LYS A 86 -1.87 5.93 3.44
N PHE A 87 -1.84 4.60 3.52
CA PHE A 87 -1.65 3.71 2.39
C PHE A 87 -2.93 2.93 2.11
N ALA A 88 -3.29 2.81 0.84
CA ALA A 88 -4.43 2.04 0.36
C ALA A 88 -5.75 2.50 0.99
N ASP A 89 -5.95 3.81 1.11
CA ASP A 89 -7.06 4.38 1.88
C ASP A 89 -8.46 3.97 1.40
N LEU A 90 -8.59 3.65 0.12
CA LEU A 90 -9.84 3.20 -0.50
C LEU A 90 -10.13 1.71 -0.29
N ILE A 91 -9.25 0.97 0.40
CA ILE A 91 -9.36 -0.47 0.61
C ILE A 91 -9.49 -0.76 2.11
N SER A 92 -10.44 -1.59 2.48
CA SER A 92 -10.56 -2.22 3.78
C SER A 92 -9.88 -3.58 3.76
N VAL A 93 -8.84 -3.72 4.57
CA VAL A 93 -7.95 -4.90 4.58
C VAL A 93 -8.28 -5.83 5.73
N PHE A 94 -8.49 -5.29 6.93
CA PHE A 94 -8.70 -6.07 8.13
C PHE A 94 -10.18 -6.04 8.51
N GLU A 95 -10.79 -7.23 8.64
CA GLU A 95 -12.16 -7.38 9.11
C GLU A 95 -12.38 -6.74 10.48
N ASN A 96 -11.44 -6.97 11.40
CA ASN A 96 -11.51 -6.46 12.77
C ASN A 96 -10.11 -6.23 13.36
N LYS A 97 -10.05 -5.72 14.59
CA LYS A 97 -8.78 -5.40 15.30
C LYS A 97 -7.93 -6.64 15.66
N ASN A 98 -8.50 -7.84 15.57
CA ASN A 98 -7.84 -9.10 15.87
C ASN A 98 -7.27 -9.78 14.62
N THR A 99 -7.69 -9.38 13.41
CA THR A 99 -7.08 -9.83 12.16
C THR A 99 -5.66 -9.27 12.01
N TYR A 100 -4.73 -10.09 11.54
CA TYR A 100 -3.34 -9.72 11.31
C TYR A 100 -2.78 -10.47 10.10
N LEU A 101 -1.80 -9.88 9.42
CA LEU A 101 -1.01 -10.57 8.40
C LEU A 101 0.22 -11.19 9.07
N LYS A 102 0.50 -12.47 8.77
CA LYS A 102 1.68 -13.19 9.22
C LYS A 102 2.81 -12.96 8.23
N THR A 103 4.05 -12.94 8.72
CA THR A 103 5.21 -12.96 7.84
C THR A 103 5.25 -14.29 7.07
N ASP A 104 5.18 -14.21 5.74
CA ASP A 104 5.28 -15.33 4.81
C ASP A 104 6.72 -15.50 4.31
N TYR A 105 7.42 -14.38 4.05
CA TYR A 105 8.78 -14.40 3.53
C TYR A 105 9.62 -13.22 4.03
N ILE A 106 10.90 -13.50 4.32
CA ILE A 106 11.94 -12.52 4.65
C ILE A 106 13.14 -12.78 3.76
N ASN A 107 13.60 -11.74 3.05
CA ASN A 107 14.82 -11.84 2.28
C ASN A 107 16.05 -11.70 3.18
N ARG A 108 16.71 -12.84 3.45
CA ARG A 108 17.89 -12.91 4.34
C ARG A 108 19.11 -12.16 3.82
N SER A 109 19.16 -11.80 2.54
CA SER A 109 20.22 -10.95 1.99
C SER A 109 20.11 -9.48 2.47
N TYR A 110 18.91 -9.07 2.89
CA TYR A 110 18.62 -7.74 3.46
C TYR A 110 18.47 -7.79 4.97
N PHE A 111 17.94 -8.89 5.51
CA PHE A 111 17.63 -9.04 6.93
C PHE A 111 18.06 -10.42 7.45
N LYS A 112 19.30 -10.53 7.93
CA LYS A 112 19.89 -11.77 8.42
C LYS A 112 19.16 -12.28 9.66
N ASN A 113 18.97 -11.41 10.66
CA ASN A 113 18.48 -11.80 11.99
C ASN A 113 17.03 -11.38 12.29
N LEU A 114 16.31 -10.86 11.29
CA LEU A 114 14.91 -10.47 11.47
C LEU A 114 14.05 -11.69 11.80
N LYS A 115 13.22 -11.56 12.83
CA LYS A 115 12.26 -12.59 13.24
C LYS A 115 10.94 -12.37 12.52
N SER A 116 10.20 -13.46 12.29
CA SER A 116 8.84 -13.40 11.78
C SER A 116 7.93 -12.75 12.81
N GLU A 117 7.18 -11.73 12.38
CA GLU A 117 6.24 -11.00 13.22
C GLU A 117 4.93 -10.79 12.47
N ASN A 118 3.85 -10.59 13.23
CA ASN A 118 2.54 -10.32 12.67
C ASN A 118 2.33 -8.80 12.59
N ILE A 119 1.66 -8.33 11.53
CA ILE A 119 1.32 -6.93 11.37
C ILE A 119 -0.19 -6.73 11.38
N LYS A 120 -0.64 -5.67 12.03
CA LYS A 120 -2.05 -5.22 12.08
C LYS A 120 -2.28 -3.91 11.33
N ARG A 121 -1.24 -3.43 10.64
CA ARG A 121 -1.17 -2.16 9.93
C ARG A 121 -0.28 -2.33 8.70
N ILE A 122 -0.66 -1.68 7.62
CA ILE A 122 0.04 -1.74 6.32
C ILE A 122 0.69 -0.41 5.94
N ASP A 123 0.41 0.66 6.68
CA ASP A 123 1.00 1.99 6.51
C ASP A 123 2.31 2.17 7.30
N MET A 124 2.60 1.23 8.21
CA MET A 124 3.83 1.18 8.98
C MET A 124 4.17 -0.27 9.35
N ILE A 125 5.43 -0.63 9.17
CA ILE A 125 6.03 -1.86 9.70
C ILE A 125 7.16 -1.52 10.65
N SER A 126 7.28 -2.30 11.73
CA SER A 126 8.39 -2.23 12.67
C SER A 126 9.17 -3.54 12.59
N LEU A 127 10.47 -3.43 12.38
CA LEU A 127 11.37 -4.57 12.20
C LEU A 127 12.36 -4.58 13.36
N ASN A 128 12.32 -5.64 14.15
CA ASN A 128 13.20 -5.82 15.29
C ASN A 128 14.50 -6.54 14.90
N ASN A 129 15.54 -6.37 15.71
CA ASN A 129 16.86 -7.01 15.52
C ASN A 129 17.57 -6.61 14.22
N ILE A 130 17.38 -5.37 13.75
CA ILE A 130 18.06 -4.84 12.57
C ILE A 130 19.41 -4.27 12.98
N SER A 131 20.49 -4.79 12.42
CA SER A 131 21.83 -4.25 12.60
C SER A 131 22.00 -2.92 11.87
N PHE A 132 22.96 -2.12 12.30
CA PHE A 132 23.22 -0.81 11.69
C PHE A 132 23.65 -0.92 10.21
N SER A 133 24.34 -2.00 9.83
CA SER A 133 24.73 -2.26 8.44
C SER A 133 23.52 -2.60 7.56
N GLU A 134 22.60 -3.43 8.05
CA GLU A 134 21.33 -3.71 7.37
C GLU A 134 20.51 -2.43 7.21
N TYR A 135 20.37 -1.61 8.27
CA TYR A 135 19.73 -0.31 8.17
C TYR A 135 20.36 0.58 7.10
N LYS A 136 21.70 0.69 7.07
CA LYS A 136 22.40 1.48 6.03
C LYS A 136 22.08 0.97 4.62
N LYS A 137 22.01 -0.35 4.43
CA LYS A 137 21.62 -0.97 3.15
C LYS A 137 20.19 -0.61 2.76
N ILE A 138 19.22 -0.67 3.69
CA ILE A 138 17.84 -0.24 3.43
C ILE A 138 17.79 1.26 3.11
N LYS A 139 18.52 2.07 3.87
CA LYS A 139 18.55 3.53 3.70
C LYS A 139 19.09 3.96 2.34
N SER A 140 20.12 3.31 1.81
CA SER A 140 20.70 3.68 0.52
C SER A 140 19.75 3.46 -0.65
N MET A 141 18.81 2.51 -0.53
CA MET A 141 17.79 2.23 -1.55
C MET A 141 16.40 2.78 -1.21
N LYS A 142 16.27 3.66 -0.20
CA LYS A 142 15.00 4.21 0.30
C LYS A 142 14.02 4.64 -0.82
N LYS A 143 14.52 5.34 -1.84
CA LYS A 143 13.71 5.86 -2.97
C LYS A 143 13.17 4.76 -3.90
N SER A 144 13.73 3.56 -3.82
CA SER A 144 13.35 2.41 -4.65
C SER A 144 12.53 1.39 -3.86
N ILE A 145 12.22 1.64 -2.58
CA ILE A 145 11.38 0.73 -1.79
C ILE A 145 9.94 1.24 -1.83
N ALA A 146 8.99 0.32 -2.02
CA ALA A 146 7.56 0.62 -1.95
C ALA A 146 6.82 -0.42 -1.10
N PHE A 147 5.69 0.01 -0.55
CA PHE A 147 4.64 -0.88 -0.08
C PHE A 147 3.74 -1.30 -1.25
N GLU A 148 3.36 -2.57 -1.26
CA GLU A 148 2.39 -3.13 -2.20
C GLU A 148 1.42 -4.02 -1.44
N LEU A 149 0.13 -3.86 -1.70
CA LEU A 149 -0.93 -4.69 -1.16
C LEU A 149 -1.70 -5.30 -2.34
N GLU A 150 -2.09 -6.56 -2.19
CA GLU A 150 -2.83 -7.31 -3.20
C GLU A 150 -3.86 -8.18 -2.49
N GLY A 151 -5.05 -8.26 -3.04
CA GLY A 151 -6.13 -9.07 -2.49
C GLY A 151 -7.33 -9.12 -3.42
N LYS A 152 -8.25 -10.04 -3.13
CA LYS A 152 -9.48 -10.20 -3.90
C LYS A 152 -10.59 -9.32 -3.37
N VAL A 153 -11.33 -8.74 -4.31
CA VAL A 153 -12.50 -7.92 -3.99
C VAL A 153 -13.63 -8.78 -3.42
N ALA A 154 -14.07 -8.46 -2.20
CA ALA A 154 -15.20 -9.08 -1.52
C ALA A 154 -16.50 -8.25 -1.63
N GLY A 155 -16.38 -6.97 -1.95
CA GLY A 155 -17.51 -6.06 -2.11
C GLY A 155 -17.17 -4.61 -1.78
N LEU A 156 -18.20 -3.78 -1.71
CA LEU A 156 -18.16 -2.37 -1.33
C LEU A 156 -18.86 -2.16 0.01
N LEU A 157 -18.15 -1.67 1.02
CA LEU A 157 -18.69 -1.45 2.37
C LEU A 157 -19.66 -0.28 2.40
N ALA A 158 -20.78 -0.46 3.11
CA ALA A 158 -21.88 0.53 3.14
C ALA A 158 -21.48 1.85 3.79
N TYR A 159 -20.82 1.80 4.95
CA TYR A 159 -20.57 3.01 5.73
C TYR A 159 -19.29 3.75 5.37
N THR A 160 -18.31 3.04 4.79
CA THR A 160 -17.00 3.63 4.46
C THR A 160 -16.84 3.92 2.98
N GLY A 161 -17.68 3.33 2.11
CA GLY A 161 -17.53 3.41 0.66
C GLY A 161 -16.23 2.78 0.15
N LYS A 162 -15.54 1.99 1.00
CA LYS A 162 -14.28 1.33 0.64
C LYS A 162 -14.54 -0.02 0.00
N LEU A 163 -13.66 -0.39 -0.91
CA LEU A 163 -13.57 -1.75 -1.39
C LEU A 163 -13.07 -2.65 -0.26
N SER A 164 -13.67 -3.82 -0.08
CA SER A 164 -13.25 -4.77 0.95
C SER A 164 -12.43 -5.91 0.36
N PHE A 165 -11.38 -6.32 1.07
CA PHE A 165 -10.68 -7.60 0.86
C PHE A 165 -11.12 -8.71 1.83
N HIS A 166 -12.04 -8.41 2.74
CA HIS A 166 -12.63 -9.37 3.67
C HIS A 166 -14.15 -9.48 3.46
N LYS A 167 -14.76 -10.59 3.84
CA LYS A 167 -16.22 -10.82 3.69
C LYS A 167 -17.08 -10.26 4.82
N ALA A 168 -16.48 -9.72 5.87
CA ALA A 168 -17.21 -9.27 7.05
C ALA A 168 -17.62 -7.80 7.00
N GLY A 169 -18.70 -7.47 7.70
CA GLY A 169 -19.27 -6.13 7.80
C GLY A 169 -20.51 -5.93 6.92
N ASP A 170 -21.06 -4.73 6.95
CA ASP A 170 -22.23 -4.35 6.14
C ASP A 170 -21.78 -3.82 4.79
N PHE A 171 -22.35 -4.39 3.72
CA PHE A 171 -22.00 -4.09 2.34
C PHE A 171 -23.11 -3.33 1.63
N LEU A 172 -22.74 -2.28 0.90
CA LEU A 172 -23.60 -1.67 -0.10
C LEU A 172 -23.74 -2.58 -1.32
N ARG A 173 -22.64 -3.26 -1.69
CA ARG A 173 -22.58 -4.27 -2.75
C ARG A 173 -21.75 -5.43 -2.25
N THR A 174 -22.35 -6.60 -2.14
CA THR A 174 -21.67 -7.82 -1.71
C THR A 174 -21.36 -8.67 -2.92
N CYS A 175 -20.15 -9.21 -2.99
CA CYS A 175 -19.87 -10.25 -3.97
C CYS A 175 -20.66 -11.52 -3.66
N PRO A 176 -21.06 -12.30 -4.68
CA PRO A 176 -21.84 -13.51 -4.46
C PRO A 176 -21.11 -14.48 -3.54
N ASN A 177 -21.86 -15.33 -2.83
CA ASN A 177 -21.22 -16.35 -2.01
C ASN A 177 -20.61 -17.43 -2.92
N ASN A 178 -19.28 -17.51 -2.89
CA ASN A 178 -18.52 -18.61 -3.48
C ASN A 178 -17.69 -19.27 -2.38
N SER A 179 -18.02 -20.52 -2.06
CA SER A 179 -17.37 -21.33 -1.02
C SER A 179 -15.95 -21.76 -1.39
N ASN A 180 -15.63 -21.80 -2.68
CA ASN A 180 -14.30 -22.19 -3.16
C ASN A 180 -13.34 -21.00 -3.20
N GLU A 181 -13.85 -19.78 -3.01
CA GLU A 181 -13.07 -18.57 -3.16
C GLU A 181 -12.30 -18.24 -1.89
N LYS A 182 -10.96 -18.30 -1.98
CA LYS A 182 -10.03 -17.85 -0.94
C LYS A 182 -9.71 -16.37 -1.12
N PHE A 183 -9.78 -15.62 -0.02
CA PHE A 183 -9.55 -14.18 0.04
C PHE A 183 -8.15 -13.86 0.57
N ASP A 184 -7.14 -14.46 -0.05
CA ASP A 184 -5.77 -14.31 0.43
C ASP A 184 -5.29 -12.87 0.20
N ILE A 185 -4.99 -12.18 1.29
CA ILE A 185 -4.38 -10.85 1.27
C ILE A 185 -2.86 -10.99 1.30
N SER A 186 -2.15 -10.28 0.44
CA SER A 186 -0.70 -10.18 0.45
C SER A 186 -0.24 -8.74 0.59
N PHE A 187 0.61 -8.47 1.58
CA PHE A 187 1.30 -7.19 1.72
C PHE A 187 2.81 -7.40 1.57
N LYS A 188 3.47 -6.55 0.79
CA LYS A 188 4.89 -6.68 0.44
C LYS A 188 5.61 -5.36 0.68
N LEU A 189 6.81 -5.47 1.23
CA LEU A 189 7.86 -4.49 1.05
C LEU A 189 8.74 -4.97 -0.09
N LEU A 190 8.89 -4.17 -1.15
CA LEU A 190 9.70 -4.57 -2.31
C LEU A 190 10.56 -3.43 -2.83
N ASN A 191 11.62 -3.79 -3.55
CA ASN A 191 12.38 -2.85 -4.36
C ASN A 191 11.74 -2.75 -5.76
N ILE A 192 11.19 -1.59 -6.11
CA ILE A 192 10.44 -1.41 -7.37
C ILE A 192 11.31 -1.49 -8.62
N ASN A 193 12.61 -1.20 -8.49
CA ASN A 193 13.57 -1.21 -9.58
C ASN A 193 14.04 -2.64 -9.88
N THR A 194 14.40 -3.41 -8.84
CA THR A 194 14.88 -4.79 -9.01
C THR A 194 13.76 -5.83 -8.98
N LYS A 195 12.54 -5.43 -8.59
CA LYS A 195 11.40 -6.32 -8.30
C LYS A 195 11.62 -7.31 -7.16
N GLU A 196 12.73 -7.18 -6.42
CA GLU A 196 13.01 -8.06 -5.29
C GLU A 196 12.06 -7.77 -4.14
N ILE A 197 11.45 -8.82 -3.61
CA ILE A 197 10.68 -8.76 -2.38
C ILE A 197 11.67 -8.74 -1.21
N LEU A 198 11.52 -7.75 -0.33
CA LEU A 198 12.30 -7.62 0.89
C LEU A 198 11.64 -8.39 2.02
N ILE A 199 10.33 -8.20 2.18
CA ILE A 199 9.47 -8.89 3.16
C ILE A 199 8.08 -9.07 2.55
N LYS A 200 7.45 -10.21 2.79
CA LYS A 200 6.06 -10.48 2.42
C LYS A 200 5.29 -10.95 3.65
N TYR A 201 4.07 -10.45 3.76
CA TYR A 201 3.08 -10.86 4.73
C TYR A 201 1.85 -11.38 4.00
N THR A 202 1.18 -12.38 4.57
CA THR A 202 -0.08 -12.91 4.07
C THR A 202 -1.09 -13.09 5.19
N GLU A 203 -2.37 -13.08 4.84
CA GLU A 203 -3.39 -13.52 5.78
C GLU A 203 -3.19 -15.00 6.10
N SER A 204 -3.34 -15.36 7.38
CA SER A 204 -3.35 -16.75 7.78
C SER A 204 -4.75 -17.29 7.54
N SER A 205 -4.92 -18.18 6.56
CA SER A 205 -6.09 -19.06 6.55
C SER A 205 -6.00 -19.95 7.79
N SER A 206 -6.78 -19.64 8.81
CA SER A 206 -7.05 -20.54 9.93
C SER A 206 -7.77 -21.75 9.34
N PHE A 207 -7.06 -22.87 9.23
CA PHE A 207 -7.69 -24.17 9.03
C PHE A 207 -8.18 -24.69 10.39
#